data_AF-A0A7C5HLE4-F1
#
_entry.id   AF-A0A7C5HLE4-F1
#
_cell.length_a   1.000
_cell.length_b   1.000
_cell.length_c   1.000
_cell.angle_alpha   90.00
_cell.angle_beta   90.00
_cell.angle_gamma   90.00
#
_symmetry.space_group_name_H-M   'P 1'
#
loop_
_entity.id
_entity.type
_entity.pdbx_description
1 polymer ?
#
loop_
_entity_poly.entity_id
_entity_poly.type
_entity_poly.pdbx_seq_one_letter_code
_entity_poly.pdbx_strand_id
1 'polypeptide(L)'
;MKTKFRTFVAIELPGNIRTDLRRLQHDFTSYRFGIRWVKPRNMHLTLKFLGDVDPVHVEAIGNVLTESVGQTPVFELLPRGLGVFPNIRQPRILWTGIAGQADAVRYLHRSVEIALDPLGFTADKRF
;
A
#
# COMPACT_ATOMS: atom_id res chain seq x y z
N MET A 1 -17.68 7.25 22.81
CA MET A 1 -17.32 6.72 21.48
C MET A 1 -16.17 5.76 21.67
N LYS A 2 -16.26 4.52 21.17
CA LYS A 2 -15.10 3.60 21.19
C LYS A 2 -14.05 4.13 20.21
N THR A 3 -12.80 4.23 20.66
CA THR A 3 -11.66 4.57 19.79
C THR A 3 -11.60 3.58 18.64
N LYS A 4 -11.47 4.07 17.41
CA LYS A 4 -11.25 3.24 16.22
C LYS A 4 -9.91 3.58 15.58
N PHE A 5 -9.28 2.60 14.96
CA PHE A 5 -8.09 2.79 14.15
C PHE A 5 -8.46 2.78 12.67
N ARG A 6 -7.96 3.77 11.92
CA ARG A 6 -8.00 3.71 10.47
C ARG A 6 -6.87 2.80 9.99
N THR A 7 -7.22 1.64 9.46
CA THR A 7 -6.26 0.59 9.14
C THR A 7 -6.25 0.21 7.67
N PHE A 8 -5.13 -0.37 7.27
CA PHE A 8 -4.88 -0.93 5.95
C PHE A 8 -3.79 -1.99 6.06
N VAL A 9 -3.72 -2.88 5.07
CA VAL A 9 -2.66 -3.88 4.89
C VAL A 9 -1.73 -3.39 3.80
N ALA A 10 -0.42 -3.50 4.01
CA ALA A 10 0.56 -3.03 3.05
C ALA A 10 1.87 -3.82 3.12
N ILE A 11 2.66 -3.72 2.04
CA ILE A 11 4.05 -4.17 1.99
C ILE A 11 4.95 -2.99 2.36
N GLU A 12 5.84 -3.22 3.33
CA GLU A 12 6.85 -2.24 3.71
C GLU A 12 7.93 -2.12 2.63
N LEU A 13 8.38 -0.89 2.36
CA LEU A 13 9.45 -0.66 1.40
C LEU A 13 10.83 -0.86 2.04
N PRO A 14 11.75 -1.58 1.38
CA PRO A 14 13.15 -1.66 1.78
C PRO A 14 13.83 -0.30 1.92
N GLY A 15 14.86 -0.21 2.76
CA GLY A 15 15.54 1.05 3.10
C GLY A 15 16.21 1.75 1.91
N ASN A 16 16.75 0.99 0.95
CA ASN A 16 17.28 1.52 -0.30
C ASN A 16 16.18 2.20 -1.13
N ILE A 17 15.02 1.55 -1.31
CA ILE A 17 13.88 2.12 -2.04
C ILE A 17 13.39 3.41 -1.38
N ARG A 18 13.30 3.46 -0.05
CA ARG A 18 12.93 4.70 0.68
C ARG A 18 13.93 5.84 0.44
N THR A 19 15.21 5.51 0.26
CA THR A 19 16.26 6.49 -0.01
C THR A 19 16.17 7.03 -1.43
N ASP A 20 15.92 6.16 -2.41
CA ASP A 20 15.72 6.55 -3.81
C ASP A 20 14.48 7.43 -3.97
N LEU A 21 13.37 7.07 -3.33
CA LEU A 21 12.14 7.87 -3.36
C LEU A 21 12.33 9.24 -2.69
N ARG A 22 13.10 9.33 -1.61
CA ARG A 22 13.44 10.62 -0.98
C ARG A 22 14.26 11.52 -1.92
N ARG A 23 15.22 10.94 -2.65
CA ARG A 23 15.99 11.68 -3.66
C ARG A 23 15.06 12.19 -4.75
N LEU A 24 14.17 11.33 -5.25
CA LEU A 24 13.18 11.72 -6.25
C LEU A 24 12.28 12.87 -5.76
N GLN A 25 11.78 12.81 -4.52
CA GLN A 25 11.01 13.92 -3.94
C GLN A 25 11.79 15.23 -3.92
N HIS A 26 13.09 15.17 -3.58
CA HIS A 26 13.97 16.34 -3.58
C HIS A 26 14.15 16.91 -4.99
N ASP A 27 14.39 16.07 -6.00
CA ASP A 27 14.53 16.52 -7.39
C ASP A 27 13.27 17.25 -7.88
N PHE A 28 12.09 16.81 -7.42
CA PHE A 28 10.81 17.45 -7.74
C PHE A 28 10.61 18.82 -7.06
N THR A 29 11.32 19.14 -5.99
CA THR A 29 11.17 20.44 -5.29
C THR A 29 11.54 21.63 -6.19
N SER A 30 12.44 21.41 -7.17
CA SER A 30 12.86 22.42 -8.14
C SER A 30 11.70 22.94 -9.01
N TYR A 31 10.69 22.11 -9.27
CA TYR A 31 9.55 22.46 -10.12
C TYR A 31 8.45 23.27 -9.41
N ARG A 32 8.58 23.50 -8.09
CA ARG A 32 7.64 24.29 -7.28
C ARG A 32 6.17 23.86 -7.38
N PHE A 33 5.92 22.59 -7.67
CA PHE A 33 4.57 22.03 -7.54
C PHE A 33 4.11 22.11 -6.09
N GLY A 34 2.85 22.49 -5.84
CA GLY A 34 2.23 22.53 -4.51
C GLY A 34 1.95 21.14 -3.92
N ILE A 35 2.92 20.22 -4.00
CA ILE A 35 2.80 18.83 -3.58
C ILE A 35 3.09 18.73 -2.08
N ARG A 36 2.16 18.13 -1.35
CA ARG A 36 2.40 17.70 0.03
C ARG A 36 3.04 16.31 0.03
N TRP A 37 4.34 16.25 0.26
CA TRP A 37 5.10 15.00 0.24
C TRP A 37 4.81 14.09 1.44
N VAL A 38 4.61 12.80 1.18
CA VAL A 38 4.58 11.75 2.21
C VAL A 38 6.01 11.53 2.73
N LYS A 39 6.18 11.41 4.05
CA LYS A 39 7.49 11.08 4.65
C LYS A 39 7.95 9.70 4.13
N PRO A 40 9.22 9.50 3.74
CA PRO A 40 9.69 8.22 3.18
C PRO A 40 9.37 6.98 4.03
N ARG A 41 9.44 7.10 5.37
CA ARG A 41 9.07 6.02 6.30
C ARG A 41 7.59 5.61 6.26
N ASN A 42 6.72 6.50 5.79
CA ASN A 42 5.29 6.25 5.66
C ASN A 42 4.93 5.72 4.26
N MET A 43 5.89 5.62 3.34
CA MET A 43 5.65 5.06 2.00
C MET A 43 5.57 3.53 2.08
N HIS A 44 4.60 2.98 1.38
CA HIS A 44 4.27 1.56 1.37
C HIS A 44 3.51 1.23 0.09
N LEU A 45 3.48 -0.06 -0.26
CA LEU A 45 2.58 -0.57 -1.29
C LEU A 45 1.32 -1.10 -0.60
N THR A 46 0.21 -0.36 -0.71
CA THR A 46 -1.07 -0.76 -0.12
C THR A 46 -1.62 -1.99 -0.83
N LEU A 47 -2.06 -2.98 -0.05
CA LEU A 47 -2.79 -4.15 -0.54
C LEU A 47 -4.29 -4.00 -0.32
N LYS A 48 -4.73 -3.60 0.89
CA LYS A 48 -6.16 -3.48 1.20
C LYS A 48 -6.41 -2.38 2.21
N PHE A 49 -7.40 -1.53 1.96
CA PHE A 49 -7.92 -0.60 2.98
C PHE A 49 -9.01 -1.30 3.80
N LEU A 50 -8.94 -1.19 5.13
CA LEU A 50 -9.91 -1.83 6.05
C LEU A 50 -10.86 -0.81 6.69
N GLY A 51 -10.59 0.49 6.52
CA GLY A 51 -11.39 1.55 7.11
C GLY A 51 -11.18 1.62 8.63
N ASP A 52 -12.26 1.88 9.36
CA ASP A 52 -12.22 2.03 10.81
C ASP A 52 -12.43 0.68 11.52
N VAL A 53 -11.37 0.18 12.16
CA VAL A 53 -11.36 -1.08 12.91
C VAL A 53 -11.35 -0.79 14.42
N ASP A 54 -12.19 -1.50 15.17
CA ASP A 54 -12.14 -1.50 16.65
C ASP A 54 -10.83 -2.18 17.10
N PRO A 55 -10.00 -1.55 17.96
CA PRO A 55 -8.73 -2.09 18.43
C PRO A 55 -8.77 -3.55 18.87
N VAL A 56 -9.90 -4.02 19.42
CA VAL A 56 -10.07 -5.41 19.85
C VAL A 56 -9.95 -6.44 18.72
N HIS A 57 -10.17 -6.04 17.46
CA HIS A 57 -10.09 -6.94 16.31
C HIS A 57 -8.71 -6.93 15.62
N VAL A 58 -7.80 -6.03 16.00
CA VAL A 58 -6.50 -5.86 15.30
C VAL A 58 -5.65 -7.13 15.38
N GLU A 59 -5.59 -7.76 16.55
CA GLU A 59 -4.83 -8.99 16.75
C GLU A 59 -5.39 -10.15 15.92
N ALA A 60 -6.71 -10.32 15.91
CA ALA A 60 -7.36 -11.35 15.11
C ALA A 60 -7.09 -11.18 13.60
N ILE A 61 -7.14 -9.94 13.10
CA ILE A 61 -6.77 -9.60 11.71
C ILE A 61 -5.31 -9.96 11.44
N GLY A 62 -4.39 -9.61 12.35
CA GLY A 62 -2.97 -9.92 12.23
C GLY A 62 -2.69 -11.42 12.14
N ASN A 63 -3.38 -12.23 12.95
CA ASN A 63 -3.21 -13.69 12.96
C ASN A 63 -3.69 -14.31 11.64
N VAL A 64 -4.88 -13.93 11.17
CA VAL A 64 -5.44 -14.39 9.89
C VAL A 64 -4.53 -14.01 8.72
N LEU A 65 -3.99 -12.79 8.72
CA LEU A 65 -3.03 -12.37 7.70
C LEU A 65 -1.74 -13.18 7.76
N THR A 66 -1.20 -13.44 8.95
CA THR A 66 0.06 -14.19 9.11
C THR A 66 -0.06 -15.61 8.53
N GLU A 67 -1.17 -16.29 8.78
CA GLU A 67 -1.46 -17.61 8.21
C GLU A 67 -1.62 -17.55 6.69
N SER A 68 -2.42 -16.59 6.20
CA SER A 68 -2.72 -16.42 4.77
C SER A 68 -1.49 -16.08 3.92
N VAL A 69 -0.60 -15.23 4.42
CA VAL A 69 0.58 -14.78 3.67
C VAL A 69 1.78 -15.73 3.81
N GLY A 70 1.78 -16.62 4.81
CA GLY A 70 2.89 -17.53 5.11
C GLY A 70 3.25 -18.49 3.97
N GLN A 71 2.34 -18.72 3.01
CA GLN A 71 2.57 -19.54 1.82
C GLN A 71 3.07 -18.73 0.60
N THR A 72 3.23 -17.42 0.73
CA THR A 72 3.67 -16.56 -0.37
C THR A 72 5.20 -16.63 -0.49
N PRO A 73 5.76 -17.07 -1.63
CA PRO A 73 7.20 -17.07 -1.84
C PRO A 73 7.77 -15.65 -1.80
N VAL A 74 9.07 -15.53 -1.50
CA VAL A 74 9.80 -14.28 -1.68
C VAL A 74 9.77 -13.88 -3.16
N PHE A 75 9.53 -12.61 -3.44
CA PHE A 75 9.49 -12.06 -4.79
C PHE A 75 10.19 -10.70 -4.86
N GLU A 76 10.63 -10.35 -6.06
CA GLU A 76 11.31 -9.11 -6.36
C GLU A 76 10.43 -8.18 -7.20
N LEU A 77 10.34 -6.94 -6.74
CA LEU A 77 9.68 -5.84 -7.45
C LEU A 77 10.66 -4.72 -7.72
N LEU A 78 10.38 -4.00 -8.79
CA LEU A 78 11.14 -2.83 -9.20
C LEU A 78 10.19 -1.63 -9.30
N PRO A 79 10.52 -0.48 -8.69
CA PRO A 79 9.80 0.76 -8.97
C PRO A 79 9.87 1.08 -10.47
N ARG A 80 8.76 1.48 -11.07
CA ARG A 80 8.67 1.76 -12.51
C ARG A 80 7.82 2.99 -12.78
N GLY A 81 8.49 4.06 -13.22
CA GLY A 81 7.84 5.26 -13.71
C GLY A 81 7.03 6.00 -12.65
N LEU A 82 6.42 7.10 -13.07
CA LEU A 82 5.52 7.89 -12.24
C LEU A 82 4.16 8.00 -12.91
N GLY A 83 3.13 7.97 -12.10
CA GLY A 83 1.75 8.15 -12.51
C GLY A 83 1.02 9.10 -11.57
N VAL A 84 -0.18 9.52 -12.00
CA VAL A 84 -1.03 10.39 -11.20
C VAL A 84 -2.45 9.86 -11.16
N PHE A 85 -3.14 10.07 -10.03
CA PHE A 85 -4.58 9.86 -9.92
C PHE A 85 -5.34 11.18 -9.74
N PRO A 86 -6.59 11.28 -10.23
CA PRO A 86 -7.21 10.34 -11.15
C PRO A 86 -6.62 10.43 -12.57
N ASN A 87 -6.15 11.60 -12.99
CA ASN A 87 -5.50 11.82 -14.29
C ASN A 87 -4.68 13.12 -14.29
N ILE A 88 -3.93 13.36 -15.37
CA ILE A 88 -3.01 14.50 -15.51
C ILE A 88 -3.70 15.88 -15.59
N ARG A 89 -5.00 15.94 -15.94
CA ARG A 89 -5.73 17.21 -15.99
C ARG A 89 -6.08 17.72 -14.59
N GLN A 90 -6.24 16.81 -13.63
CA GLN A 90 -6.57 17.16 -12.25
C GLN A 90 -5.85 16.23 -11.25
N PRO A 91 -4.50 16.22 -11.21
CA PRO A 91 -3.76 15.32 -10.35
C PRO A 91 -4.04 15.62 -8.88
N ARG A 92 -4.17 14.56 -8.08
CA ARG A 92 -4.40 14.57 -6.63
C ARG A 92 -3.36 13.74 -5.89
N ILE A 93 -2.90 12.66 -6.50
CA ILE A 93 -1.88 11.76 -5.94
C ILE A 93 -0.84 11.52 -7.02
N LEU A 94 0.44 11.73 -6.69
CA LEU A 94 1.59 11.26 -7.47
C LEU A 94 2.04 9.92 -6.88
N TRP A 95 2.22 8.91 -7.73
CA TRP A 95 2.60 7.57 -7.31
C TRP A 95 3.68 6.99 -8.23
N THR A 96 4.41 5.99 -7.72
CA THR A 96 5.38 5.23 -8.50
C THR A 96 4.78 3.88 -8.88
N GLY A 97 4.92 3.47 -10.14
CA GLY A 97 4.48 2.16 -10.57
C GLY A 97 5.40 1.07 -10.05
N ILE A 98 5.00 -0.19 -10.26
CA ILE A 98 5.82 -1.36 -9.96
C ILE A 98 5.92 -2.27 -11.18
N ALA A 99 7.05 -2.95 -11.30
CA ALA A 99 7.35 -3.98 -12.28
C ALA A 99 8.09 -5.14 -11.61
N GLY A 100 8.59 -6.10 -12.40
CA GLY A 100 9.18 -7.34 -11.89
C GLY A 100 8.10 -8.42 -11.76
N GLN A 101 8.11 -9.15 -10.64
CA GLN A 101 7.19 -10.26 -10.39
C GLN A 101 5.80 -9.77 -9.95
N ALA A 102 5.15 -8.94 -10.77
CA ALA A 102 3.86 -8.33 -10.46
C ALA A 102 2.75 -9.36 -10.17
N ASP A 103 2.82 -10.56 -10.74
CA ASP A 103 1.85 -11.62 -10.47
C ASP A 103 1.94 -12.15 -9.03
N ALA A 104 3.12 -12.13 -8.41
CA ALA A 104 3.27 -12.50 -7.00
C ALA A 104 2.54 -11.50 -6.09
N VAL A 105 2.57 -10.21 -6.43
CA VAL A 105 1.81 -9.18 -5.70
C VAL A 105 0.32 -9.34 -5.89
N ARG A 106 -0.13 -9.66 -7.12
CA ARG A 106 -1.55 -9.94 -7.39
C ARG A 106 -2.03 -11.16 -6.61
N TYR A 107 -1.21 -12.20 -6.52
CA TYR A 107 -1.49 -13.39 -5.71
C TYR A 107 -1.59 -13.03 -4.22
N LEU A 108 -0.62 -12.29 -3.68
CA LEU A 108 -0.61 -11.83 -2.29
C LEU A 108 -1.84 -10.96 -1.98
N HIS A 109 -2.17 -10.01 -2.85
CA HIS A 109 -3.37 -9.19 -2.76
C HIS A 109 -4.63 -10.06 -2.68
N ARG A 110 -4.77 -11.05 -3.57
CA ARG A 110 -5.90 -11.98 -3.56
C ARG A 110 -5.96 -12.81 -2.28
N SER A 111 -4.81 -13.26 -1.77
CA SER A 111 -4.74 -14.01 -0.50
C SER A 111 -5.27 -13.17 0.66
N VAL A 112 -4.84 -11.90 0.75
CA VAL A 112 -5.32 -10.93 1.75
C VAL A 112 -6.83 -10.68 1.63
N GLU A 113 -7.35 -10.52 0.40
CA GLU A 113 -8.78 -10.35 0.16
C GLU A 113 -9.60 -11.55 0.66
N ILE A 114 -9.21 -12.77 0.27
CA ILE A 114 -9.90 -14.00 0.68
C ILE A 114 -9.85 -14.21 2.20
N ALA A 115 -8.70 -13.95 2.81
CA ALA A 115 -8.51 -14.18 4.24
C ALA A 115 -9.35 -13.22 5.10
N LEU A 116 -9.57 -11.99 4.64
CA LEU A 116 -10.29 -10.96 5.40
C LEU A 116 -11.78 -10.87 5.08
N ASP A 117 -12.25 -11.52 4.01
CA ASP A 117 -13.67 -11.58 3.65
C ASP A 117 -14.56 -12.16 4.78
N PRO A 118 -14.21 -13.27 5.46
CA PRO A 118 -14.99 -13.81 6.58
C PRO A 118 -15.07 -12.86 7.79
N LEU A 119 -14.14 -11.91 7.91
CA LEU A 119 -14.14 -10.88 8.97
C LEU A 119 -14.96 -9.63 8.57
N GLY A 120 -15.64 -9.66 7.42
CA GLY A 120 -16.49 -8.58 6.92
C GLY A 120 -15.75 -7.52 6.09
N PHE A 121 -14.45 -7.71 5.81
CA PHE A 121 -13.69 -6.82 4.94
C PHE A 121 -13.78 -7.29 3.48
N THR A 122 -14.98 -7.17 2.92
CA THR A 122 -15.24 -7.59 1.53
C THR A 122 -14.42 -6.79 0.51
N ALA A 123 -14.22 -7.36 -0.67
CA ALA A 123 -13.48 -6.71 -1.76
C ALA A 123 -14.17 -5.42 -2.21
N ASP A 124 -13.41 -4.34 -2.28
CA ASP A 124 -13.92 -3.05 -2.73
C ASP A 124 -14.19 -3.13 -4.24
N LYS A 125 -15.45 -2.89 -4.66
CA LYS A 125 -15.84 -2.95 -6.09
C LYS A 125 -15.37 -1.73 -6.90
N ARG A 126 -14.60 -0.82 -6.28
CA ARG A 126 -14.33 0.53 -6.79
C ARG A 126 -12.94 0.74 -7.41
N PHE A 127 -12.10 -0.29 -7.50
CA PHE A 127 -10.79 -0.22 -8.15
C PHE A 127 -10.56 -1.38 -9.10
#